data_AF-K3WSV4-F1
#
_entry.id   AF-K3WSV4-F1
#
_cell.length_a   1.000
_cell.length_b   1.000
_cell.length_c   1.000
_cell.angle_alpha   90.00
_cell.angle_beta   90.00
_cell.angle_gamma   90.00
#
_symmetry.space_group_name_H-M   'P 1'
#
loop_
_entity.id
_entity.type
_entity.pdbx_description
1 polymer ?
#
loop_
_entity_poly.entity_id
_entity_poly.type
_entity_poly.pdbx_seq_one_letter_code
_entity_poly.pdbx_strand_id
1 'polypeptide(L)'
;MLNDPLDNTQNETEDVIHASDRIALQLSYRSEDDDRCLLSTNPADEERYDVYKTSYADLLYRYGAVDLRTEVLKTVSKDESDHQGVTFGLLCRSCQQPSKELVCSSCGEFAAQCSLCQLVVRGQSMFCMTCGHGGHAEHLHDWFEYESACPTGCGCWCKQATGNLASFPMMMEPPQEMAPSRSYSF
;
A
#
# COMPACT_ATOMS: atom_id res chain seq x y z
N MET A 1 21.67 68.03 -37.63
CA MET A 1 21.92 67.99 -39.09
C MET A 1 23.13 67.08 -39.28
N LEU A 2 23.06 65.86 -39.81
CA LEU A 2 22.17 65.17 -40.76
C LEU A 2 21.98 63.70 -40.23
N ASN A 3 20.79 63.08 -40.18
CA ASN A 3 20.01 62.40 -41.25
C ASN A 3 20.90 61.45 -42.08
N ASP A 4 20.64 60.15 -42.31
CA ASP A 4 19.50 59.20 -42.32
C ASP A 4 20.13 57.80 -42.71
N PRO A 5 19.44 56.67 -43.04
CA PRO A 5 18.21 56.05 -42.52
C PRO A 5 18.28 54.47 -42.40
N LEU A 6 17.22 53.87 -41.84
CA LEU A 6 16.56 52.58 -42.16
C LEU A 6 17.40 51.28 -42.33
N ASP A 7 17.19 50.30 -41.43
CA ASP A 7 16.38 49.12 -41.81
C ASP A 7 15.72 48.49 -40.57
N ASN A 8 14.40 48.38 -40.68
CA ASN A 8 13.46 47.82 -39.73
C ASN A 8 12.87 46.59 -40.42
N THR A 9 13.34 45.41 -40.06
CA THR A 9 12.59 44.17 -40.31
C THR A 9 12.39 43.46 -38.98
N GLN A 10 11.21 43.73 -38.44
CA GLN A 10 10.52 42.92 -37.45
C GLN A 10 10.55 41.46 -37.89
N ASN A 11 10.97 40.55 -37.01
CA ASN A 11 10.34 39.25 -36.95
C ASN A 11 10.41 38.74 -35.51
N GLU A 12 9.32 39.03 -34.81
CA GLU A 12 8.90 38.32 -33.61
C GLU A 12 8.70 36.85 -34.01
N THR A 13 9.56 35.96 -33.50
CA THR A 13 9.21 34.55 -33.43
C THR A 13 9.21 34.19 -31.95
N GLU A 14 8.02 34.28 -31.38
CA GLU A 14 7.66 33.66 -30.12
C GLU A 14 8.03 32.16 -30.22
N ASP A 15 9.04 31.74 -29.46
CA ASP A 15 9.42 30.33 -29.40
C ASP A 15 8.30 29.55 -28.68
N VAL A 16 7.43 28.95 -29.49
CA VAL A 16 6.37 28.04 -29.05
C VAL A 16 7.03 26.80 -28.44
N ILE A 17 7.04 26.70 -27.11
CA ILE A 17 7.48 25.50 -26.40
C ILE A 17 6.46 24.39 -26.70
N HIS A 18 6.83 23.48 -27.59
CA HIS A 18 6.00 22.34 -27.97
C HIS A 18 6.04 21.29 -26.84
N ALA A 19 4.87 20.90 -26.33
CA ALA A 19 4.69 19.94 -25.23
C ALA A 19 5.14 18.48 -25.53
N SER A 20 6.03 18.29 -26.50
CA SER A 20 6.64 17.01 -26.88
C SER A 20 8.17 17.02 -26.82
N ASP A 21 8.80 18.04 -26.23
CA ASP A 21 10.19 17.96 -25.80
C ASP A 21 10.28 17.00 -24.61
N ARG A 22 10.14 15.70 -24.91
CA ARG A 22 10.51 14.62 -24.01
C ARG A 22 11.99 14.86 -23.75
N ILE A 23 12.33 15.31 -22.55
CA ILE A 23 13.70 15.32 -22.06
C ILE A 23 14.24 13.92 -22.33
N ALA A 24 15.08 13.80 -23.36
CA ALA A 24 15.72 12.56 -23.71
C ALA A 24 16.76 12.32 -22.62
N LEU A 25 16.36 11.63 -21.55
CA LEU A 25 17.27 11.17 -20.53
C LEU A 25 18.18 10.13 -21.19
N GLN A 26 19.33 10.60 -21.66
CA GLN A 26 20.38 9.73 -22.17
C GLN A 26 21.00 9.02 -20.98
N LEU A 27 20.45 7.84 -20.67
CA LEU A 27 20.98 6.95 -19.65
C LEU A 27 22.32 6.40 -20.14
N SER A 28 23.41 6.85 -19.52
CA SER A 28 24.72 6.23 -19.70
C SER A 28 24.81 5.06 -18.72
N TYR A 29 24.89 3.85 -19.26
CA TYR A 29 25.22 2.67 -18.46
C TYR A 29 26.66 2.79 -17.97
N ARG A 30 26.86 2.68 -16.66
CA ARG A 30 28.17 2.66 -16.02
C ARG A 30 28.43 1.25 -15.52
N SER A 31 29.69 0.82 -15.58
CA SER A 31 30.08 -0.51 -15.13
C SER A 31 29.75 -0.71 -13.65
N GLU A 32 29.37 -1.94 -13.29
CA GLU A 32 29.03 -2.35 -11.93
C GLU A 32 30.20 -2.18 -10.93
N ASP A 33 31.44 -2.10 -11.44
CA ASP A 33 32.67 -1.90 -10.68
C ASP A 33 33.09 -0.42 -10.51
N ASP A 34 32.24 0.56 -10.88
CA ASP A 34 32.53 1.99 -10.66
C ASP A 34 32.30 2.34 -9.17
N ASP A 35 33.31 2.89 -8.48
CA ASP A 35 33.24 3.37 -7.10
C ASP A 35 32.14 4.45 -6.88
N ARG A 36 31.54 4.97 -7.96
CA ARG A 36 30.42 5.91 -7.95
C ARG A 36 29.07 5.28 -8.32
N CYS A 37 28.99 3.96 -8.46
CA CYS A 37 27.73 3.26 -8.67
C CYS A 37 26.84 3.42 -7.43
N LEU A 38 25.63 3.94 -7.62
CA LEU A 38 24.68 4.15 -6.52
C LEU A 38 24.22 2.84 -5.86
N LEU A 39 24.35 1.73 -6.58
CA LEU A 39 24.02 0.38 -6.15
C LEU A 39 25.25 -0.51 -6.34
N SER A 40 26.13 -0.54 -5.33
CA SER A 40 27.23 -1.49 -5.25
C SER A 40 26.71 -2.93 -5.27
N THR A 41 27.54 -3.88 -5.69
CA THR A 41 27.26 -5.32 -5.61
C THR A 41 27.57 -5.92 -4.24
N ASN A 42 27.94 -5.08 -3.26
CA ASN A 42 28.29 -5.54 -1.93
C ASN A 42 27.03 -5.99 -1.17
N PRO A 43 26.96 -7.24 -0.71
CA PRO A 43 25.82 -7.73 0.08
C PRO A 43 25.56 -6.92 1.35
N ALA A 44 26.58 -6.25 1.90
CA ALA A 44 26.42 -5.38 3.06
C ALA A 44 25.58 -4.12 2.79
N ASP A 45 25.45 -3.71 1.53
CA ASP A 45 24.70 -2.52 1.15
C ASP A 45 23.24 -2.83 0.75
N GLU A 46 22.87 -4.10 0.64
CA GLU A 46 21.55 -4.55 0.21
C GLU A 46 20.42 -4.04 1.13
N GLU A 47 20.64 -4.10 2.44
CA GLU A 47 19.71 -3.56 3.44
C GLU A 47 19.50 -2.04 3.27
N ARG A 48 20.58 -1.31 2.99
CA ARG A 48 20.53 0.14 2.74
C ARG A 48 19.79 0.45 1.43
N TYR A 49 19.97 -0.35 0.39
CA TYR A 49 19.27 -0.17 -0.87
C TYR A 49 17.78 -0.46 -0.75
N ASP A 50 17.39 -1.41 0.08
CA ASP A 50 15.98 -1.71 0.36
C ASP A 50 15.26 -0.55 1.05
N VAL A 51 15.95 0.21 1.91
CA VAL A 51 15.43 1.47 2.47
C VAL A 51 15.16 2.50 1.36
N TYR A 52 16.06 2.61 0.38
CA TYR A 52 15.89 3.53 -0.76
C TYR A 52 14.77 3.09 -1.71
N LYS A 53 14.71 1.80 -2.05
CA LYS A 53 13.64 1.21 -2.88
C LYS A 53 12.27 1.46 -2.24
N THR A 54 12.15 1.23 -0.93
CA THR A 54 10.91 1.46 -0.18
C THR A 54 10.53 2.95 -0.16
N SER A 55 11.47 3.84 0.12
CA SER A 55 11.23 5.30 0.11
C SER A 55 10.80 5.81 -1.27
N TYR A 56 11.39 5.26 -2.34
CA TYR A 56 11.01 5.59 -3.71
C TYR A 56 9.65 5.02 -4.09
N ALA A 57 9.34 3.79 -3.67
CA ALA A 57 8.04 3.16 -3.84
C ALA A 57 6.90 3.99 -3.20
N ASP A 58 7.15 4.62 -2.05
CA ASP A 58 6.21 5.55 -1.41
C ASP A 58 5.95 6.82 -2.23
N LEU A 59 6.98 7.39 -2.84
CA LEU A 59 6.81 8.52 -3.75
C LEU A 59 5.97 8.10 -4.95
N LEU A 60 6.30 6.98 -5.59
CA LEU A 60 5.55 6.44 -6.74
C LEU A 60 4.07 6.22 -6.39
N TYR A 61 3.77 5.75 -5.18
CA TYR A 61 2.40 5.62 -4.70
C TYR A 61 1.67 6.97 -4.67
N ARG A 62 2.28 8.01 -4.08
CA ARG A 62 1.68 9.35 -3.96
C ARG A 62 1.45 10.02 -5.33
N TYR A 63 2.28 9.70 -6.31
CA TYR A 63 2.13 10.17 -7.69
C TYR A 63 1.18 9.30 -8.54
N GLY A 64 0.62 8.22 -8.00
CA GLY A 64 -0.30 7.32 -8.70
C GLY A 64 0.38 6.32 -9.65
N ALA A 65 1.71 6.21 -9.64
CA ALA A 65 2.49 5.31 -10.49
C ALA A 65 2.59 3.89 -9.89
N VAL A 66 1.44 3.24 -9.70
CA VAL A 66 1.32 1.98 -8.95
C VAL A 66 2.02 0.78 -9.61
N ASP A 67 2.09 0.73 -10.94
CA ASP A 67 2.77 -0.36 -11.65
C ASP A 67 4.29 -0.30 -11.43
N LEU A 68 4.88 0.89 -11.60
CA LEU A 68 6.30 1.12 -11.34
C LEU A 68 6.67 0.85 -9.88
N ARG A 69 5.80 1.24 -8.95
CA ARG A 69 5.96 0.92 -7.53
C ARG A 69 6.11 -0.58 -7.32
N THR A 70 5.25 -1.35 -7.97
CA THR A 70 5.24 -2.82 -7.85
C THR A 70 6.53 -3.42 -8.40
N GLU A 71 7.03 -2.94 -9.54
CA GLU A 71 8.31 -3.39 -10.09
C GLU A 71 9.49 -3.12 -9.14
N VAL A 72 9.53 -1.95 -8.49
CA VAL A 72 10.57 -1.61 -7.51
C VAL A 72 10.51 -2.54 -6.30
N LEU A 73 9.31 -2.76 -5.75
CA LEU A 73 9.14 -3.58 -4.54
C LEU A 73 9.47 -5.06 -4.74
N LYS A 74 9.29 -5.61 -5.95
CA LYS A 74 9.74 -6.99 -6.28
C LYS A 74 11.25 -7.21 -6.08
N THR A 75 12.03 -6.13 -6.06
CA THR A 75 13.50 -6.19 -5.95
C THR A 75 14.01 -6.02 -4.53
N VAL A 76 13.13 -5.80 -3.55
CA VAL A 76 13.47 -5.72 -2.13
C VAL A 76 13.77 -7.12 -1.61
N SER A 77 14.88 -7.28 -0.89
CA SER A 77 15.44 -8.58 -0.52
C SER A 77 14.69 -9.28 0.62
N LYS A 78 13.85 -8.56 1.37
CA LYS A 78 13.12 -9.07 2.54
C LYS A 78 11.80 -8.34 2.74
N ASP A 79 10.69 -9.07 2.79
CA ASP A 79 9.35 -8.49 3.05
C ASP A 79 8.48 -9.34 3.99
N GLU A 80 9.10 -10.04 4.94
CA GLU A 80 8.37 -10.75 6.00
C GLU A 80 8.83 -10.21 7.36
N SER A 81 8.81 -8.88 7.53
CA SER A 81 8.68 -8.37 8.90
C SER A 81 7.31 -8.80 9.38
N ASP A 82 7.27 -9.63 10.43
CA ASP A 82 6.04 -10.06 11.12
C ASP A 82 5.17 -8.81 11.29
N HIS A 83 4.07 -8.71 10.54
CA HIS A 83 3.33 -7.45 10.42
C HIS A 83 2.92 -7.02 11.84
N GLN A 84 3.61 -6.02 12.41
CA GLN A 84 3.25 -5.41 13.68
C GLN A 84 1.99 -4.59 13.45
N GLY A 85 0.83 -5.25 13.57
CA GLY A 85 -0.45 -4.66 13.23
C GLY A 85 -1.62 -5.58 13.52
N VAL A 86 -2.80 -5.16 13.04
CA VAL A 86 -4.04 -5.93 13.19
C VAL A 86 -4.13 -6.92 12.02
N THR A 87 -4.19 -8.21 12.32
CA THR A 87 -4.49 -9.26 11.34
C THR A 87 -5.95 -9.69 11.46
N PHE A 88 -6.58 -9.95 10.32
CA PHE A 88 -7.95 -10.46 10.27
C PHE A 88 -7.91 -11.97 10.08
N GLY A 89 -8.52 -12.70 11.02
CA GLY A 89 -8.72 -14.14 10.93
C GLY A 89 -10.19 -14.49 10.72
N LEU A 90 -10.46 -15.62 10.07
CA LEU A 90 -11.82 -16.15 9.97
C LEU A 90 -12.12 -17.06 11.16
N LEU A 91 -13.31 -16.91 11.73
CA LEU A 91 -13.88 -17.88 12.67
C LEU A 91 -14.99 -18.64 11.95
N CYS A 92 -14.96 -19.97 12.00
CA CYS A 92 -16.00 -20.78 11.39
C CYS A 92 -17.34 -20.56 12.09
N ARG A 93 -18.36 -20.11 11.35
CA ARG A 93 -19.70 -19.89 11.92
C ARG A 93 -20.30 -21.13 12.61
N SER A 94 -20.01 -22.33 12.10
CA SER A 94 -20.63 -23.57 12.59
C SER A 94 -20.00 -24.09 13.89
N CYS A 95 -18.68 -23.98 14.06
CA CYS A 95 -17.95 -24.57 15.20
C CYS A 95 -17.07 -23.57 15.97
N GLN A 96 -17.02 -22.32 15.52
CA GLN A 96 -16.24 -21.21 16.08
C GLN A 96 -14.74 -21.44 16.17
N GLN A 97 -14.22 -22.43 15.44
CA GLN A 97 -12.78 -22.64 15.32
C GLN A 97 -12.17 -21.67 14.31
N PRO A 98 -10.95 -21.16 14.57
CA PRO A 98 -10.24 -20.32 13.63
C PRO A 98 -9.92 -21.10 12.35
N SER A 99 -10.14 -20.47 11.20
CA SER A 99 -9.88 -21.04 9.89
C SER A 99 -8.93 -20.13 9.12
N LYS A 100 -7.88 -20.72 8.55
CA LYS A 100 -7.00 -20.03 7.59
C LYS A 100 -7.57 -20.07 6.18
N GLU A 101 -8.44 -21.04 5.92
CA GLU A 101 -9.03 -21.34 4.62
C GLU A 101 -10.54 -21.03 4.61
N LEU A 102 -11.12 -20.97 3.41
CA LEU A 102 -12.57 -20.83 3.23
C LEU A 102 -13.36 -22.03 3.72
N VAL A 103 -12.74 -23.20 3.85
CA VAL A 103 -13.33 -24.42 4.40
C VAL A 103 -12.69 -24.69 5.75
N CYS A 104 -13.52 -24.88 6.77
CA CYS A 104 -13.06 -25.15 8.12
C CYS A 104 -12.46 -26.56 8.20
N SER A 105 -11.22 -26.66 8.69
CA SER A 105 -10.54 -27.94 8.89
C SER A 105 -11.19 -28.80 9.99
N SER A 106 -11.89 -28.18 10.95
CA SER A 106 -12.49 -28.88 12.09
C SER A 106 -13.83 -29.53 11.77
N CYS A 107 -14.70 -28.87 10.98
CA CYS A 107 -16.05 -29.36 10.70
C CYS A 107 -16.35 -29.57 9.20
N GLY A 108 -15.46 -29.17 8.29
CA GLY A 108 -15.64 -29.32 6.84
C GLY A 108 -16.61 -28.32 6.20
N GLU A 109 -17.25 -27.45 6.99
CA GLU A 109 -18.15 -26.42 6.50
C GLU A 109 -17.41 -25.17 6.00
N PHE A 110 -18.08 -24.35 5.19
CA PHE A 110 -17.51 -23.06 4.78
C PHE A 110 -17.37 -22.11 5.97
N ALA A 111 -16.16 -21.65 6.23
CA ALA A 111 -15.86 -20.73 7.32
C ALA A 111 -16.42 -19.31 7.07
N ALA A 112 -16.44 -18.87 5.80
CA ALA A 112 -16.98 -17.59 5.38
C ALA A 112 -18.27 -17.78 4.56
N GLN A 113 -19.43 -17.71 5.23
CA GLN A 113 -20.75 -17.76 4.61
C GLN A 113 -21.49 -16.43 4.80
N CYS A 114 -22.24 -16.03 3.79
CA CYS A 114 -23.06 -14.83 3.86
C CYS A 114 -24.26 -15.06 4.79
N SER A 115 -24.43 -14.18 5.78
CA SER A 115 -25.57 -14.22 6.71
C SER A 115 -26.95 -14.07 6.07
N LEU A 116 -27.02 -13.59 4.82
CA LEU A 116 -28.28 -13.38 4.10
C LEU A 116 -28.56 -14.54 3.13
N CYS A 117 -27.68 -14.78 2.15
CA CYS A 117 -27.91 -15.85 1.17
C CYS A 117 -27.42 -17.23 1.59
N GLN A 118 -26.69 -17.35 2.71
CA GLN A 118 -26.09 -18.60 3.24
C GLN A 118 -25.07 -19.26 2.29
N LEU A 119 -24.70 -18.61 1.18
CA LEU A 119 -23.68 -19.09 0.26
C LEU A 119 -22.28 -18.66 0.71
N VAL A 120 -21.28 -19.41 0.26
CA VAL A 120 -19.85 -19.10 0.50
C VAL A 120 -19.46 -17.76 -0.11
N VAL A 121 -18.65 -17.00 0.62
CA VAL A 121 -18.15 -15.69 0.21
C VAL A 121 -16.75 -15.86 -0.39
N ARG A 122 -16.60 -15.55 -1.68
CA ARG A 122 -15.33 -15.67 -2.42
C ARG A 122 -14.72 -14.35 -2.87
N GLY A 123 -15.41 -13.24 -2.67
CA GLY A 123 -15.02 -11.93 -3.18
C GLY A 123 -15.26 -10.82 -2.17
N GLN A 124 -15.73 -9.67 -2.66
CA GLN A 124 -16.02 -8.51 -1.83
C GLN A 124 -16.97 -8.87 -0.70
N SER A 125 -16.55 -8.54 0.51
CA SER A 125 -17.20 -8.96 1.73
C SER A 125 -17.17 -7.86 2.77
N MET A 126 -18.16 -7.88 3.67
CA MET A 126 -18.18 -7.00 4.82
C MET A 126 -18.54 -7.80 6.07
N PHE A 127 -17.83 -7.52 7.16
CA PHE A 127 -17.98 -8.19 8.44
C PHE A 127 -18.05 -7.15 9.54
N CYS A 128 -18.89 -7.42 10.55
CA CYS A 128 -18.94 -6.59 11.74
C CYS A 128 -17.73 -6.91 12.63
N MET A 129 -17.00 -5.88 13.05
CA MET A 129 -15.84 -6.04 13.93
C MET A 129 -16.21 -6.41 15.37
N THR A 130 -17.47 -6.17 15.78
CA THR A 130 -17.95 -6.53 17.12
C THR A 130 -18.39 -7.99 17.22
N CYS A 131 -19.11 -8.51 16.22
CA CYS A 131 -19.70 -9.85 16.30
C CYS A 131 -19.11 -10.85 15.30
N GLY A 132 -18.26 -10.42 14.37
CA GLY A 132 -17.67 -11.27 13.34
C GLY A 132 -18.62 -11.76 12.25
N HIS A 133 -19.93 -11.50 12.35
CA HIS A 133 -20.89 -11.88 11.31
C HIS A 133 -20.77 -10.97 10.08
N GLY A 134 -20.95 -11.57 8.90
CA GLY A 134 -20.82 -10.86 7.64
C GLY A 134 -21.24 -11.69 6.44
N GLY A 135 -20.76 -11.29 5.27
CA GLY A 135 -21.24 -11.83 3.99
C GLY A 135 -20.80 -11.03 2.78
N HIS A 136 -21.44 -11.30 1.65
CA HIS A 136 -21.25 -10.53 0.41
C HIS A 136 -21.53 -9.05 0.66
N ALA A 137 -20.62 -8.19 0.18
CA ALA A 137 -20.72 -6.74 0.36
C ALA A 137 -22.05 -6.19 -0.18
N GLU A 138 -22.48 -6.65 -1.35
CA GLU A 138 -23.75 -6.24 -1.98
C GLU A 138 -24.96 -6.55 -1.09
N HIS A 139 -25.18 -7.82 -0.72
CA HIS A 139 -26.33 -8.19 0.11
C HIS A 139 -26.37 -7.45 1.45
N LEU A 140 -25.21 -7.26 2.08
CA LEU A 140 -25.17 -6.58 3.37
C LEU A 140 -25.34 -5.07 3.22
N HIS A 141 -24.87 -4.47 2.12
CA HIS A 141 -25.17 -3.07 1.81
C HIS A 141 -26.68 -2.86 1.67
N ASP A 142 -27.36 -3.70 0.89
CA ASP A 142 -28.82 -3.65 0.71
C ASP A 142 -29.56 -3.83 2.03
N TRP A 143 -29.13 -4.79 2.86
CA TRP A 143 -29.71 -4.98 4.19
C TRP A 143 -29.54 -3.75 5.07
N PHE A 144 -28.34 -3.18 5.11
CA PHE A 144 -28.04 -2.01 5.93
C PHE A 144 -28.58 -0.70 5.36
N GLU A 145 -29.19 -0.68 4.18
CA GLU A 145 -29.93 0.49 3.70
C GLU A 145 -31.10 0.80 4.65
N TYR A 146 -31.84 -0.22 5.06
CA TYR A 146 -33.05 -0.10 5.89
C TYR A 146 -32.87 -0.58 7.33
N GLU A 147 -31.98 -1.55 7.56
CA GLU A 147 -31.75 -2.13 8.88
C GLU A 147 -30.45 -1.62 9.51
N SER A 148 -30.42 -1.64 10.84
CA SER A 148 -29.18 -1.37 11.59
C SER A 148 -28.72 -2.56 12.42
N ALA A 149 -29.62 -3.52 12.66
CA ALA A 149 -29.34 -4.76 13.37
C ALA A 149 -28.64 -5.79 12.47
N CYS A 150 -27.90 -6.70 13.10
CA CYS A 150 -27.24 -7.80 12.40
C CYS A 150 -28.28 -8.78 11.81
N PRO A 151 -28.12 -9.18 10.54
CA PRO A 151 -29.05 -10.13 9.88
C PRO A 151 -29.07 -11.52 10.52
N THR A 152 -28.07 -11.89 11.33
CA THR A 152 -28.09 -13.16 12.06
C THR A 152 -28.95 -13.12 13.33
N GLY A 153 -29.45 -11.93 13.73
CA GLY A 153 -30.21 -11.78 14.98
C GLY A 153 -29.34 -11.81 16.24
N CYS A 154 -28.03 -11.57 16.10
CA CYS A 154 -27.03 -11.61 17.18
C CYS A 154 -27.25 -10.60 18.34
N GLY A 155 -28.17 -9.66 18.19
CA GLY A 155 -28.42 -8.57 19.15
C GLY A 155 -27.49 -7.35 18.97
N CYS A 156 -26.68 -7.35 17.91
CA CYS A 156 -25.70 -6.31 17.60
C CYS A 156 -26.19 -5.32 16.54
N TRP A 157 -25.91 -4.02 16.73
CA TRP A 157 -26.23 -2.93 15.78
C TRP A 157 -25.08 -2.69 14.79
N CYS A 158 -24.86 -3.65 13.89
CA CYS A 158 -23.66 -3.71 13.04
C CYS A 158 -23.46 -2.51 12.11
N LYS A 159 -24.52 -1.82 11.69
CA LYS A 159 -24.40 -0.63 10.82
C LYS A 159 -23.57 0.48 11.44
N GLN A 160 -23.63 0.62 12.77
CA GLN A 160 -22.95 1.67 13.54
C GLN A 160 -21.57 1.22 14.04
N ALA A 161 -21.45 -0.06 14.38
CA ALA A 161 -20.23 -0.65 14.96
C ALA A 161 -19.03 -0.62 13.99
N THR A 162 -19.27 -0.69 12.69
CA THR A 162 -18.18 -0.68 11.68
C THR A 162 -17.47 0.69 11.58
N GLY A 163 -18.08 1.78 12.06
CA GLY A 163 -17.51 3.13 11.99
C GLY A 163 -16.69 3.59 13.21
N ASN A 164 -16.74 2.86 14.33
CA ASN A 164 -16.13 3.26 15.61
C ASN A 164 -14.95 2.37 16.01
N LEU A 165 -14.00 2.14 15.11
CA LEU A 165 -12.69 1.65 15.53
C LEU A 165 -11.98 2.77 16.28
N ALA A 166 -11.79 2.59 17.58
CA ALA A 166 -10.85 3.41 18.33
C ALA A 166 -9.48 3.32 17.65
N SER A 167 -8.86 4.46 17.38
CA SER A 167 -7.47 4.54 16.96
C SER A 167 -6.61 3.84 18.01
N PHE A 168 -6.01 2.71 17.64
CA PHE A 168 -4.98 2.11 18.47
C PHE A 168 -3.87 3.16 18.67
N PRO A 169 -3.55 3.58 19.90
CA PRO A 169 -2.38 4.41 20.10
C PRO A 169 -1.18 3.55 19.74
N MET A 170 -0.46 3.94 18.68
CA MET A 170 0.85 3.38 18.39
C MET A 170 1.74 3.69 19.60
N MET A 171 1.99 2.68 20.44
CA MET A 171 3.02 2.80 21.46
C MET A 171 4.36 2.78 20.73
N MET A 172 4.95 3.96 20.53
CA MET A 172 6.35 4.07 20.16
C MET A 172 7.17 3.36 21.24
N GLU A 173 7.85 2.27 20.89
CA GLU A 173 8.93 1.78 21.72
C GLU A 173 9.98 2.90 21.86
N PRO A 174 10.50 3.16 23.06
CA PRO A 174 11.56 4.13 23.24
C PRO A 174 12.80 3.72 22.43
N PRO A 175 13.58 4.69 21.90
CA PRO A 175 14.78 4.38 21.15
C PRO A 175 15.71 3.53 22.01
N GLN A 176 16.07 2.34 21.51
CA GLN A 176 17.13 1.55 22.12
C GLN A 176 18.40 2.39 22.11
N GLU A 177 18.98 2.64 23.29
CA GLU A 177 20.25 3.34 23.42
C GLU A 177 21.33 2.60 22.61
N MET A 178 21.76 3.21 21.49
CA MET A 178 22.90 2.71 20.72
C MET A 178 24.16 2.82 21.59
N ALA A 179 24.79 1.67 21.86
CA ALA A 179 26.10 1.61 22.46
C ALA A 179 27.12 2.41 21.62
N PRO A 180 28.08 3.11 22.25
CA PRO A 180 29.01 3.97 21.52
C PRO A 180 29.89 3.15 20.58
N SER A 181 29.75 3.43 19.28
CA SER A 181 30.65 2.94 18.25
C SER A 181 32.04 3.52 18.49
N ARG A 182 33.04 2.61 18.56
CA ARG A 182 34.44 2.99 18.62
C ARG A 182 34.79 3.79 17.36
N SER A 183 35.14 5.05 17.54
CA SER A 183 35.68 5.89 16.48
C SER A 183 37.02 5.31 16.01
N TYR A 184 37.08 4.87 14.76
CA TYR A 184 38.35 4.79 14.04
C TYR A 184 38.58 6.15 13.39
N SER A 185 39.64 6.82 13.84
CA SER A 185 40.15 8.05 13.24
C SER A 185 40.87 7.71 11.93
N PHE A 186 40.60 8.51 10.90
CA PHE A 186 41.43 8.59 9.69
C PHE A 186 42.80 9.17 10.02
#